data_AF-A0A158JC04-F1
#
_entry.id   AF-A0A158JC04-F1
#
_cell.length_a   1.000
_cell.length_b   1.000
_cell.length_c   1.000
_cell.angle_alpha   90.00
_cell.angle_beta   90.00
_cell.angle_gamma   90.00
#
_symmetry.space_group_name_H-M   'P 1'
#
loop_
_entity.id
_entity.type
_entity.pdbx_description
1 polymer ?
#
loop_
_entity_poly.entity_id
_entity_poly.type
_entity_poly.pdbx_seq_one_letter_code
_entity_poly.pdbx_strand_id
1 'polypeptide(L)'
;MNYKSICASALLMTGFLLATTEATAAGPAGNAVADMGGRRDVLSGNTDDAQQQPASGDIAELQQMIRDGKVRELRTTYNGSYGASLLYYPDEMLYYVAMFQQKKFWRVIKTQNDARAESVYADFAKSTIQLSDTELRRVKLEAEKSYADRLIATQQNRASRLQADLDVARAQQSQVADRQQQQQEAIRELRNEQAAAQAQLRALQARVQDLQKQQEGDLPTPAK
;
A
#
# COMPACT_ATOMS: atom_id res chain seq x y z
N MET A 1 -46.18 21.87 8.39
CA MET A 1 -46.37 20.41 8.24
C MET A 1 -45.00 19.74 8.24
N ASN A 2 -44.64 19.07 9.34
CA ASN A 2 -44.76 17.61 9.54
C ASN A 2 -43.71 16.81 8.76
N TYR A 3 -42.97 15.83 9.30
CA TYR A 3 -42.57 15.37 10.65
C TYR A 3 -41.73 14.08 10.39
N LYS A 4 -40.93 13.63 11.37
CA LYS A 4 -40.28 12.28 11.52
C LYS A 4 -38.99 12.04 10.75
N SER A 5 -37.98 11.30 11.23
CA SER A 5 -37.65 10.60 12.49
C SER A 5 -36.23 10.05 12.23
N ILE A 6 -35.21 10.36 13.02
CA ILE A 6 -34.66 9.54 14.11
C ILE A 6 -34.70 8.02 13.86
N CYS A 7 -33.53 7.42 13.64
CA CYS A 7 -33.10 6.09 14.11
C CYS A 7 -31.55 6.06 13.97
N ALA A 8 -30.79 6.22 15.04
CA ALA A 8 -30.37 5.15 15.97
C ALA A 8 -29.71 3.98 15.24
N SER A 9 -28.38 3.95 15.24
CA SER A 9 -27.61 2.72 15.03
C SER A 9 -26.31 2.81 15.83
N ALA A 10 -26.35 2.15 16.98
CA ALA A 10 -25.20 1.81 17.79
C ALA A 10 -24.33 0.83 17.01
N LEU A 11 -23.02 1.09 16.91
CA LEU A 11 -22.06 0.12 16.41
C LEU A 11 -20.97 -0.14 17.47
N LEU A 12 -21.11 -1.33 18.03
CA LEU A 12 -20.17 -2.20 18.74
C LEU A 12 -18.68 -1.79 18.71
N MET A 13 -18.16 -1.44 19.89
CA MET A 13 -16.73 -1.49 20.21
C MET A 13 -16.36 -2.92 20.63
N THR A 14 -15.80 -3.69 19.70
CA THR A 14 -15.27 -5.02 19.96
C THR A 14 -13.83 -4.90 20.46
N GLY A 15 -13.62 -5.13 21.76
CA GLY A 15 -12.31 -5.22 22.37
C GLY A 15 -11.62 -6.54 22.01
N PHE A 16 -10.48 -6.46 21.35
CA PHE A 16 -9.60 -7.58 21.03
C PHE A 16 -8.36 -7.46 21.93
N LEU A 17 -8.30 -8.19 23.04
CA LEU A 17 -7.09 -8.33 23.86
C LEU A 17 -6.33 -9.59 23.41
N LEU A 18 -5.13 -9.39 22.89
CA LEU A 18 -4.17 -10.45 22.56
C LEU A 18 -3.60 -11.09 23.85
N ALA A 19 -3.52 -12.41 23.83
CA ALA A 19 -2.80 -13.23 24.80
C ALA A 19 -1.29 -12.98 24.72
N THR A 20 -0.65 -12.84 25.87
CA THR A 20 0.80 -12.76 26.05
C THR A 20 1.39 -14.16 26.17
N THR A 21 2.25 -14.57 25.22
CA THR A 21 3.10 -15.76 25.34
C THR A 21 4.42 -15.39 25.99
N GLU A 22 4.71 -16.01 27.13
CA GLU A 22 5.96 -15.93 27.85
C GLU A 22 7.01 -16.81 27.16
N ALA A 23 8.16 -16.24 26.80
CA ALA A 23 9.33 -16.95 26.29
C ALA A 23 10.42 -16.95 27.36
N THR A 24 10.64 -18.10 27.99
CA THR A 24 11.72 -18.34 28.95
C THR A 24 12.98 -18.79 28.22
N ALA A 25 14.06 -18.04 28.43
CA ALA A 25 15.41 -18.34 28.00
C ALA A 25 16.09 -19.30 28.98
N ALA A 26 16.82 -20.31 28.48
CA ALA A 26 17.81 -21.06 29.24
C ALA A 26 18.97 -21.44 28.31
N GLY A 27 20.20 -21.07 28.70
CA GLY A 27 21.40 -21.06 27.88
C GLY A 27 22.12 -22.41 27.68
N PRO A 28 23.24 -22.41 26.94
CA PRO A 28 23.98 -23.63 26.62
C PRO A 28 25.11 -23.87 27.63
N ALA A 29 25.25 -25.12 28.08
CA ALA A 29 26.43 -25.57 28.80
C ALA A 29 26.79 -27.00 28.40
N GLY A 30 28.09 -27.22 28.13
CA GLY A 30 28.77 -28.47 28.48
C GLY A 30 29.07 -29.43 27.33
N ASN A 31 30.29 -29.34 26.79
CA ASN A 31 30.98 -30.41 26.07
C ASN A 31 31.04 -31.71 26.90
N ALA A 32 30.80 -32.84 26.24
CA ALA A 32 31.35 -34.13 26.66
C ALA A 32 31.79 -34.91 25.42
N VAL A 33 33.10 -35.04 25.26
CA VAL A 33 33.78 -35.89 24.28
C VAL A 33 34.04 -37.22 24.99
N ALA A 34 33.54 -38.32 24.45
CA ALA A 34 33.96 -39.66 24.86
C ALA A 34 33.98 -40.59 23.64
N ASP A 35 35.16 -41.13 23.45
CA ASP A 35 35.64 -42.13 22.50
C ASP A 35 34.92 -43.47 22.62
N MET A 36 34.65 -44.11 21.47
CA MET A 36 34.62 -45.58 21.37
C MET A 36 34.77 -46.00 19.90
N GLY A 37 36.00 -46.36 19.53
CA GLY A 37 36.29 -47.01 18.27
C GLY A 37 35.73 -48.43 18.15
N GLY A 38 35.65 -48.90 16.90
CA GLY A 38 35.68 -50.33 16.58
C GLY A 38 34.41 -50.91 15.98
N ARG A 39 34.24 -50.75 14.66
CA ARG A 39 33.67 -51.76 13.74
C ARG A 39 33.74 -51.27 12.30
N ARG A 40 34.90 -51.47 11.66
CA ARG A 40 35.01 -51.52 10.20
C ARG A 40 34.75 -52.96 9.80
N ASP A 41 33.50 -53.23 9.45
CA ASP A 41 33.14 -54.45 8.73
C ASP A 41 33.01 -54.12 7.25
N VAL A 42 33.40 -55.09 6.45
CA VAL A 42 33.79 -55.03 5.06
C VAL A 42 32.53 -55.20 4.21
N LEU A 43 32.18 -54.18 3.42
CA LEU A 43 31.37 -54.38 2.23
C LEU A 43 32.07 -53.72 1.04
N SER A 44 32.96 -54.50 0.42
CA SER A 44 33.22 -54.40 -1.01
C SER A 44 31.91 -54.69 -1.75
N GLY A 45 31.27 -53.64 -2.24
CA GLY A 45 30.22 -53.68 -3.25
C GLY A 45 30.53 -52.57 -4.25
N ASN A 46 30.85 -52.98 -5.48
CA ASN A 46 31.36 -52.18 -6.59
C ASN A 46 30.80 -50.75 -6.67
N THR A 47 31.66 -49.76 -6.45
CA THR A 47 31.43 -48.37 -6.84
C THR A 47 31.99 -48.15 -8.25
N ASP A 48 31.19 -48.50 -9.26
CA ASP A 48 31.27 -47.87 -10.59
C ASP A 48 30.19 -46.78 -10.69
N ASP A 49 30.08 -45.94 -9.66
CA ASP A 49 29.43 -44.65 -9.75
C ASP A 49 30.51 -43.60 -9.59
N ALA A 50 31.20 -43.29 -10.69
CA ALA A 50 31.93 -42.04 -10.78
C ALA A 50 30.92 -40.93 -10.48
N GLN A 51 31.04 -40.30 -9.30
CA GLN A 51 30.47 -38.98 -9.06
C GLN A 51 31.04 -38.04 -10.12
N GLN A 52 30.34 -37.94 -11.25
CA GLN A 52 30.56 -36.93 -12.27
C GLN A 52 30.12 -35.60 -11.69
N GLN A 53 31.02 -34.99 -10.92
CA GLN A 53 30.98 -33.56 -10.69
C GLN A 53 30.99 -32.91 -12.08
N PRO A 54 30.03 -32.03 -12.41
CA PRO A 54 29.94 -31.44 -13.73
C PRO A 54 31.27 -30.77 -14.05
N ALA A 55 32.05 -31.35 -14.96
CA ALA A 55 33.26 -30.70 -15.42
C ALA A 55 32.80 -29.44 -16.16
N SER A 56 33.50 -28.31 -15.97
CA SER A 56 33.20 -27.07 -16.71
C SER A 56 33.12 -27.28 -18.24
N GLY A 57 33.69 -28.37 -18.76
CA GLY A 57 33.59 -28.80 -20.16
C GLY A 57 32.18 -29.24 -20.58
N ASP A 58 31.40 -29.88 -19.72
CA ASP A 58 30.07 -30.40 -20.08
C ASP A 58 29.07 -29.27 -20.37
N ILE A 59 29.25 -28.13 -19.70
CA ILE A 59 28.45 -26.92 -19.95
C ILE A 59 28.80 -26.33 -21.33
N ALA A 60 30.09 -26.20 -21.64
CA ALA A 60 30.55 -25.63 -22.90
C ALA A 60 30.16 -26.51 -24.10
N GLU A 61 30.27 -27.83 -23.94
CA GLU A 61 29.82 -28.83 -24.91
C GLU A 61 28.31 -28.71 -25.14
N LEU A 62 27.49 -28.73 -24.09
CA LEU A 62 26.04 -28.60 -24.23
C LEU A 62 25.66 -27.29 -24.93
N GLN A 63 26.32 -26.18 -24.58
CA GLN A 63 26.10 -24.90 -25.27
C GLN A 63 26.41 -24.98 -26.76
N GLN A 64 27.49 -25.65 -27.14
CA GLN A 64 27.84 -25.86 -28.54
C GLN A 64 26.80 -26.75 -29.23
N MET A 65 26.40 -27.86 -28.62
CA MET A 65 25.39 -28.78 -29.16
C MET A 65 24.04 -28.10 -29.36
N ILE A 66 23.64 -27.19 -28.46
CA ILE A 66 22.42 -26.38 -28.59
C ILE A 66 22.57 -25.39 -29.75
N ARG A 67 23.71 -24.70 -29.89
CA ARG A 67 23.98 -23.78 -31.01
C ARG A 67 23.95 -24.49 -32.36
N ASP A 68 24.54 -25.68 -32.42
CA ASP A 68 24.60 -26.51 -33.61
C ASP A 68 23.27 -27.21 -33.92
N GLY A 69 22.26 -27.08 -33.05
CA GLY A 69 20.95 -27.72 -33.22
C GLY A 69 20.98 -29.25 -33.14
N LYS A 70 22.03 -29.83 -32.53
CA LYS A 70 22.24 -31.28 -32.45
C LYS A 70 21.40 -31.95 -31.38
N VAL A 71 21.07 -31.23 -30.31
CA VAL A 71 20.22 -31.75 -29.23
C VAL A 71 18.76 -31.34 -29.41
N ARG A 72 17.85 -32.25 -29.06
CA ARG A 72 16.41 -31.99 -29.00
C ARG A 72 15.96 -31.85 -27.55
N GLU A 73 15.26 -30.78 -27.25
CA GLU A 73 14.64 -30.59 -25.94
C GLU A 73 13.47 -31.55 -25.77
N LEU A 74 13.52 -32.41 -24.75
CA LEU A 74 12.43 -33.32 -24.40
C LEU A 74 11.49 -32.68 -23.38
N ARG A 75 12.05 -31.97 -22.40
CA ARG A 75 11.28 -31.32 -21.34
C ARG A 75 12.07 -30.17 -20.73
N THR A 76 11.39 -29.08 -20.40
CA THR A 76 11.95 -27.99 -19.58
C THR A 76 10.94 -27.52 -18.55
N THR A 77 11.44 -27.19 -17.36
CA THR A 77 10.69 -26.53 -16.28
C THR A 77 11.32 -25.20 -15.93
N TYR A 78 10.47 -24.21 -15.63
CA TYR A 78 10.87 -22.88 -15.19
C TYR A 78 10.23 -22.58 -13.84
N ASN A 79 11.05 -22.10 -12.90
CA ASN A 79 10.66 -21.65 -11.58
C ASN A 79 11.34 -20.29 -11.31
N GLY A 80 10.63 -19.20 -11.57
CA GLY A 80 11.24 -17.86 -11.54
C GLY A 80 12.38 -17.74 -12.55
N SER A 81 13.55 -17.27 -12.11
CA SER A 81 14.74 -17.21 -12.96
C SER A 81 15.49 -18.54 -13.12
N TYR A 82 15.13 -19.57 -12.36
CA TYR A 82 15.76 -20.89 -12.38
C TYR A 82 14.98 -21.87 -13.25
N GLY A 83 15.67 -22.89 -13.75
CA GLY A 83 15.00 -23.97 -14.46
C GLY A 83 15.88 -25.19 -14.69
N ALA A 84 15.25 -26.25 -15.19
CA ALA A 84 15.90 -27.49 -15.55
C ALA A 84 15.40 -27.96 -16.93
N SER A 85 16.32 -28.48 -17.74
CA SER A 85 16.04 -29.02 -19.07
C SER A 85 16.58 -30.44 -19.21
N LEU A 86 15.79 -31.30 -19.84
CA LEU A 86 16.18 -32.61 -20.33
C LEU A 86 16.28 -32.52 -21.86
N LEU A 87 17.48 -32.72 -22.39
CA LEU A 87 17.77 -32.71 -23.81
C LEU A 87 18.32 -34.07 -24.24
N TYR A 88 18.08 -34.42 -25.51
CA TYR A 88 18.47 -35.69 -26.09
C TYR A 88 19.26 -35.47 -27.38
N TYR A 89 20.44 -36.08 -27.45
CA TYR A 89 21.27 -36.11 -28.64
C TYR A 89 21.06 -37.44 -29.36
N PRO A 90 20.35 -37.47 -30.51
CA PRO A 90 19.97 -38.72 -31.16
C PRO A 90 21.14 -39.49 -31.76
N ASP A 91 22.19 -38.82 -32.25
CA ASP A 91 23.27 -39.51 -32.99
C ASP A 91 24.11 -40.41 -32.06
N GLU A 92 24.28 -40.00 -30.79
CA GLU A 92 25.02 -40.77 -29.78
C GLU A 92 24.12 -41.36 -28.69
N MET A 93 22.78 -41.21 -28.84
CA MET A 93 21.79 -41.64 -27.84
C MET A 93 22.10 -41.11 -26.42
N LEU A 94 22.59 -39.87 -26.33
CA LEU A 94 23.02 -39.23 -25.09
C LEU A 94 21.96 -38.27 -24.56
N TYR A 95 21.69 -38.36 -23.26
CA TYR A 95 20.87 -37.40 -22.55
C TYR A 95 21.75 -36.35 -21.88
N TYR A 96 21.34 -35.10 -22.01
CA TYR A 96 21.88 -33.96 -21.30
C TYR A 96 20.82 -33.43 -20.34
N VAL A 97 21.11 -33.47 -19.05
CA VAL A 97 20.25 -32.87 -18.03
C VAL A 97 20.94 -31.64 -17.49
N ALA A 98 20.30 -30.49 -17.65
CA ALA A 98 20.91 -29.20 -17.34
C ALA A 98 20.06 -28.42 -16.35
N MET A 99 20.71 -27.83 -15.36
CA MET A 99 20.13 -26.80 -14.50
C MET A 99 20.67 -25.45 -14.93
N PHE A 100 19.79 -24.45 -15.02
CA PHE A 100 20.14 -23.10 -15.45
C PHE A 100 19.52 -22.03 -14.56
N GLN A 101 20.15 -20.86 -14.56
CA GLN A 101 19.59 -19.62 -14.03
C GLN A 101 19.74 -18.54 -15.09
N GLN A 102 18.66 -17.83 -15.44
CA GLN A 102 18.65 -16.78 -16.47
C GLN A 102 19.30 -17.26 -17.79
N LYS A 103 18.98 -18.48 -18.22
CA LYS A 103 19.55 -19.16 -19.40
C LYS A 103 21.06 -19.48 -19.33
N LYS A 104 21.70 -19.29 -18.18
CA LYS A 104 23.09 -19.70 -17.94
C LYS A 104 23.09 -21.06 -17.24
N PHE A 105 23.65 -22.07 -17.91
CA PHE A 105 23.85 -23.39 -17.32
C PHE A 105 24.98 -23.32 -16.28
N TRP A 106 24.73 -23.93 -15.13
CA TRP A 106 25.68 -23.99 -14.02
C TRP A 106 25.89 -25.43 -13.53
N ARG A 107 25.04 -26.36 -13.97
CA ARG A 107 25.22 -27.79 -13.77
C ARG A 107 24.65 -28.55 -14.97
N VAL A 108 25.44 -29.47 -15.52
CA VAL A 108 25.04 -30.35 -16.63
C VAL A 108 25.49 -31.77 -16.30
N ILE A 109 24.63 -32.76 -16.53
CA ILE A 109 24.94 -34.18 -16.39
C ILE A 109 24.66 -34.86 -17.72
N LYS A 110 25.60 -35.70 -18.16
CA LYS A 110 25.48 -36.53 -19.37
C LYS A 110 25.26 -37.98 -18.99
N THR A 111 24.34 -38.66 -19.65
CA THR A 111 24.07 -40.09 -19.41
C THR A 111 23.46 -40.72 -20.65
N GLN A 112 23.81 -41.97 -20.95
CA GLN A 112 23.11 -42.78 -21.97
C GLN A 112 21.91 -43.54 -21.36
N ASN A 113 21.82 -43.60 -20.03
CA ASN A 113 20.73 -44.25 -19.32
C ASN A 113 19.54 -43.29 -19.16
N ASP A 114 18.43 -43.64 -19.80
CA ASP A 114 17.16 -42.90 -19.78
C ASP A 114 16.59 -42.73 -18.35
N ALA A 115 16.53 -43.80 -17.56
CA ALA A 115 16.01 -43.75 -16.19
C ALA A 115 16.85 -42.84 -15.28
N ARG A 116 18.16 -42.81 -15.48
CA ARG A 116 19.06 -41.86 -14.78
C ARG A 116 18.85 -40.43 -15.25
N ALA A 117 18.58 -40.21 -16.54
CA ALA A 117 18.31 -38.87 -17.05
C ALA A 117 17.02 -38.28 -16.45
N GLU A 118 15.95 -39.07 -16.42
CA GLU A 118 14.66 -38.68 -15.84
C GLU A 118 14.77 -38.44 -14.32
N SER A 119 15.50 -39.28 -13.57
CA SER A 119 15.67 -39.08 -12.13
C SER A 119 16.46 -37.81 -11.80
N VAL A 120 17.58 -37.58 -12.50
CA VAL A 120 18.38 -36.35 -12.35
C VAL A 120 17.57 -35.12 -12.74
N TYR A 121 16.75 -35.21 -13.80
CA TYR A 121 15.88 -34.13 -14.21
C TYR A 121 14.86 -33.79 -13.11
N ALA A 122 14.21 -34.79 -12.52
CA ALA A 122 13.26 -34.60 -11.44
C ALA A 122 13.91 -33.93 -10.22
N ASP A 123 15.12 -34.34 -9.87
CA ASP A 123 15.89 -33.74 -8.78
C ASP A 123 16.28 -32.29 -9.06
N PHE A 124 16.69 -31.99 -10.29
CA PHE A 124 17.01 -30.62 -10.71
C PHE A 124 15.76 -29.74 -10.72
N ALA A 125 14.65 -30.23 -11.26
CA ALA A 125 13.38 -29.53 -11.25
C ALA A 125 12.94 -29.22 -9.81
N LYS A 126 13.01 -30.19 -8.89
CA LYS A 126 12.71 -29.99 -7.47
C LYS A 126 13.64 -28.98 -6.81
N SER A 127 14.93 -29.02 -7.13
CA SER A 127 15.94 -28.08 -6.59
C SER A 127 15.65 -26.65 -7.04
N THR A 128 15.22 -26.44 -8.29
CA THR A 128 14.91 -25.10 -8.82
C THR A 128 13.71 -24.44 -8.14
N ILE A 129 12.77 -25.23 -7.59
CA ILE A 129 11.67 -24.71 -6.75
C ILE A 129 12.23 -24.07 -5.48
N GLN A 130 13.15 -24.76 -4.80
CA GLN A 130 13.74 -24.25 -3.55
C GLN A 130 14.60 -23.00 -3.80
N LEU A 131 15.39 -22.99 -4.87
CA LEU A 131 16.23 -21.85 -5.24
C LEU A 131 15.42 -20.60 -5.60
N SER A 132 14.22 -20.78 -6.16
CA SER A 132 13.36 -19.67 -6.59
C SER A 132 12.44 -19.13 -5.50
N ASP A 133 12.25 -19.81 -4.37
CA ASP A 133 11.27 -19.42 -3.33
C ASP A 133 11.48 -17.97 -2.84
N THR A 134 12.73 -17.58 -2.57
CA THR A 134 13.04 -16.21 -2.12
C THR A 134 12.77 -15.17 -3.20
N GLU A 135 13.11 -15.48 -4.46
CA GLU A 135 12.86 -14.58 -5.60
C GLU A 135 11.35 -14.38 -5.81
N LEU A 136 10.59 -15.47 -5.83
CA LEU A 136 9.14 -15.43 -6.01
C LEU A 136 8.45 -14.72 -4.85
N ARG A 137 8.91 -14.91 -3.61
CA ARG A 137 8.41 -14.16 -2.45
C ARG A 137 8.71 -12.68 -2.58
N ARG A 138 9.92 -12.30 -3.01
CA ARG A 138 10.29 -10.90 -3.25
C ARG A 138 9.38 -10.25 -4.28
N VAL A 139 9.14 -10.91 -5.41
CA VAL A 139 8.26 -10.39 -6.49
C VAL A 139 6.84 -10.18 -5.98
N LYS A 140 6.29 -11.13 -5.21
CA LYS A 140 4.95 -10.99 -4.61
C LYS A 140 4.89 -9.81 -3.65
N LEU A 141 5.87 -9.72 -2.75
CA LEU A 141 5.92 -8.64 -1.75
C LEU A 141 6.08 -7.26 -2.41
N GLU A 142 6.87 -7.16 -3.48
CA GLU A 142 7.02 -5.93 -4.27
C GLU A 142 5.70 -5.52 -4.93
N ALA A 143 4.94 -6.48 -5.47
CA ALA A 143 3.61 -6.24 -6.02
C ALA A 143 2.62 -5.76 -4.95
N GLU A 144 2.59 -6.42 -3.79
CA GLU A 144 1.75 -6.04 -2.64
C GLU A 144 2.08 -4.63 -2.14
N LYS A 145 3.38 -4.31 -2.00
CA LYS A 145 3.83 -2.96 -1.65
C LYS A 145 3.33 -1.94 -2.68
N SER A 146 3.54 -2.19 -3.97
CA SER A 146 3.09 -1.26 -5.02
C SER A 146 1.58 -1.02 -4.97
N TYR A 147 0.80 -2.03 -4.60
CA TYR A 147 -0.64 -1.92 -4.44
C TYR A 147 -1.01 -1.07 -3.22
N ALA A 148 -0.38 -1.31 -2.08
CA ALA A 148 -0.57 -0.50 -0.88
C ALA A 148 -0.20 0.98 -1.12
N ASP A 149 0.91 1.25 -1.82
CA ASP A 149 1.33 2.61 -2.18
C ASP A 149 0.27 3.35 -3.01
N ARG A 150 -0.36 2.66 -3.98
CA ARG A 150 -1.48 3.23 -4.77
C ARG A 150 -2.71 3.53 -3.92
N LEU A 151 -3.03 2.65 -2.96
CA LEU A 151 -4.14 2.86 -2.04
C LEU A 151 -3.88 4.07 -1.12
N ILE A 152 -2.68 4.17 -0.56
CA ILE A 152 -2.25 5.31 0.27
C ILE A 152 -2.37 6.60 -0.53
N ALA A 153 -1.85 6.65 -1.75
CA ALA A 153 -1.94 7.83 -2.62
C ALA A 153 -3.41 8.24 -2.88
N THR A 154 -4.29 7.26 -3.09
CA THR A 154 -5.73 7.52 -3.27
C THR A 154 -6.36 8.15 -2.02
N GLN A 155 -6.04 7.62 -0.83
CA GLN A 155 -6.56 8.15 0.43
C GLN A 155 -5.99 9.53 0.77
N GLN A 156 -4.70 9.76 0.52
CA GLN A 156 -4.07 11.07 0.69
C GLN A 156 -4.74 12.12 -0.20
N ASN A 157 -4.98 11.81 -1.49
CA ASN A 157 -5.70 12.71 -2.39
C ASN A 157 -7.11 13.04 -1.87
N ARG A 158 -7.83 12.05 -1.33
CA ARG A 158 -9.16 12.27 -0.74
C ARG A 158 -9.08 13.18 0.48
N ALA A 159 -8.10 12.94 1.37
CA ALA A 159 -7.89 13.76 2.56
C ALA A 159 -7.56 15.21 2.19
N SER A 160 -6.68 15.43 1.21
CA SER A 160 -6.32 16.79 0.74
C SER A 160 -7.52 17.55 0.15
N ARG A 161 -8.38 16.87 -0.62
CA ARG A 161 -9.61 17.48 -1.15
C ARG A 161 -10.58 17.86 -0.04
N LEU A 162 -10.83 16.93 0.89
CA LEU A 162 -11.70 17.19 2.03
C LEU A 162 -11.18 18.35 2.89
N GLN A 163 -9.87 18.43 3.09
CA GLN A 163 -9.25 19.53 3.82
C GLN A 163 -9.49 20.87 3.11
N ALA A 164 -9.29 20.93 1.79
CA ALA A 164 -9.55 22.14 1.02
C ALA A 164 -11.04 22.56 1.09
N ASP A 165 -11.96 21.61 1.01
CA ASP A 165 -13.41 21.88 1.14
C ASP A 165 -13.75 22.45 2.52
N LEU A 166 -13.16 21.90 3.59
CA LEU A 166 -13.35 22.39 4.96
C LEU A 166 -12.78 23.80 5.14
N ASP A 167 -11.64 24.12 4.54
CA ASP A 167 -11.03 25.44 4.64
C ASP A 167 -11.87 26.49 3.90
N VAL A 168 -12.42 26.15 2.73
CA VAL A 168 -13.39 27.00 2.02
C VAL A 168 -14.65 27.21 2.86
N ALA A 169 -15.21 26.15 3.43
CA ALA A 169 -16.42 26.24 4.26
C ALA A 169 -16.19 27.14 5.49
N ARG A 170 -15.04 27.03 6.15
CA ARG A 170 -14.67 27.89 7.29
C ARG A 170 -14.54 29.35 6.88
N ALA A 171 -13.90 29.63 5.75
CA ALA A 171 -13.76 31.00 5.24
C ALA A 171 -15.12 31.60 4.85
N GLN A 172 -16.02 30.81 4.28
CA GLN A 172 -17.39 31.26 3.99
C GLN A 172 -18.16 31.55 5.28
N GLN A 173 -18.03 30.69 6.29
CA GLN A 173 -18.69 30.88 7.58
C GLN A 173 -18.22 32.16 8.27
N SER A 174 -16.92 32.47 8.24
CA SER A 174 -16.39 33.72 8.81
C SER A 174 -16.92 34.94 8.06
N GLN A 175 -16.92 34.92 6.71
CA GLN A 175 -17.47 36.02 5.92
C GLN A 175 -18.95 36.29 6.20
N VAL A 176 -19.76 35.23 6.39
CA VAL A 176 -21.18 35.38 6.74
C VAL A 176 -21.32 35.99 8.14
N ALA A 177 -20.52 35.53 9.11
CA ALA A 177 -20.51 36.10 10.46
C ALA A 177 -20.12 37.58 10.45
N ASP A 178 -19.07 37.96 9.73
CA ASP A 178 -18.61 39.34 9.61
C ASP A 178 -19.68 40.25 8.97
N ARG A 179 -20.33 39.78 7.88
CA ARG A 179 -21.44 40.51 7.25
C ARG A 179 -22.63 40.68 8.19
N GLN A 180 -22.95 39.66 8.99
CA GLN A 180 -24.03 39.76 9.98
C GLN A 180 -23.70 40.81 11.05
N GLN A 181 -22.46 40.86 11.53
CA GLN A 181 -22.02 41.88 12.49
C GLN A 181 -22.12 43.29 11.89
N GLN A 182 -21.62 43.48 10.67
CA GLN A 182 -21.72 44.76 9.95
C GLN A 182 -23.17 45.20 9.73
N GLN A 183 -24.09 44.28 9.39
CA GLN A 183 -25.51 44.60 9.25
C GLN A 183 -26.14 45.01 10.59
N GLN A 184 -25.77 44.34 11.69
CA GLN A 184 -26.26 44.72 13.02
C GLN A 184 -25.78 46.11 13.42
N GLU A 185 -24.54 46.46 13.11
CA GLU A 185 -23.98 47.80 13.34
C GLU A 185 -24.69 48.85 12.49
N ALA A 186 -24.86 48.61 11.19
CA ALA A 186 -25.60 49.50 10.29
C ALA A 186 -27.05 49.74 10.74
N ILE A 187 -27.74 48.70 11.24
CA ILE A 187 -29.09 48.84 11.80
C ILE A 187 -29.08 49.73 13.05
N ARG A 188 -28.06 49.61 13.93
CA ARG A 188 -27.94 50.45 15.13
C ARG A 188 -27.70 51.92 14.75
N GLU A 189 -26.83 52.17 13.79
CA GLU A 189 -26.55 53.50 13.26
C GLU A 189 -27.81 54.13 12.66
N LEU A 190 -28.51 53.40 11.78
CA LEU A 190 -29.74 53.89 11.15
C LEU A 190 -30.84 54.21 12.18
N ARG A 191 -30.95 53.43 13.27
CA ARG A 191 -31.87 53.72 14.38
C ARG A 191 -31.49 55.00 15.13
N ASN A 192 -30.20 55.26 15.33
CA ASN A 192 -29.73 56.48 15.97
C ASN A 192 -30.02 57.70 15.09
N GLU A 193 -29.76 57.60 13.78
CA GLU A 193 -30.09 58.64 12.80
C GLU A 193 -31.60 58.92 12.78
N GLN A 194 -32.43 57.87 12.75
CA GLN A 194 -33.88 58.00 12.79
C GLN A 194 -34.35 58.71 14.06
N ALA A 195 -33.80 58.37 15.23
CA ALA A 195 -34.12 59.02 16.50
C ALA A 195 -33.71 60.51 16.51
N ALA A 196 -32.55 60.84 15.96
CA ALA A 196 -32.08 62.21 15.82
C ALA A 196 -32.98 63.04 14.89
N ALA A 197 -33.35 62.49 13.72
CA ALA A 197 -34.26 63.15 12.78
C ALA A 197 -35.65 63.40 13.40
N GLN A 198 -36.19 62.42 14.15
CA GLN A 198 -37.46 62.58 14.86
C GLN A 198 -37.38 63.64 15.98
N ALA A 199 -36.25 63.75 16.68
CA ALA A 199 -36.03 64.80 17.67
C ALA A 199 -35.98 66.20 17.02
N GLN A 200 -35.31 66.33 15.88
CA GLN A 200 -35.26 67.57 15.10
C GLN A 200 -36.65 67.98 14.60
N LEU A 201 -37.45 67.02 14.09
CA LEU A 201 -38.82 67.28 13.65
C LEU A 201 -39.68 67.82 14.79
N ARG A 202 -39.63 67.21 15.98
CA ARG A 202 -40.36 67.68 17.17
C ARG A 202 -39.93 69.08 17.60
N ALA A 203 -38.63 69.37 17.57
CA ALA A 203 -38.11 70.70 17.91
C ALA A 203 -38.58 71.77 16.91
N LEU A 204 -38.58 71.46 15.61
CA LEU A 204 -39.10 72.36 14.56
C LEU A 204 -40.60 72.61 14.73
N GLN A 205 -41.38 71.56 14.99
CA GLN A 205 -42.83 71.68 15.24
C GLN A 205 -43.13 72.58 16.45
N ALA A 206 -42.41 72.40 17.57
CA ALA A 206 -42.57 73.25 18.74
C ALA A 206 -42.27 74.73 18.41
N ARG A 207 -41.20 74.99 17.65
CA ARG A 207 -40.83 76.35 17.23
C ARG A 207 -41.87 77.00 16.33
N VAL A 208 -42.47 76.24 15.41
CA VAL A 208 -43.57 76.73 14.56
C VAL A 208 -44.79 77.11 15.42
N GLN A 209 -45.15 76.29 16.40
CA GLN A 209 -46.28 76.58 17.31
C GLN A 209 -46.01 77.82 18.17
N ASP A 210 -44.79 78.00 18.68
CA ASP A 210 -44.44 79.19 19.45
C ASP A 210 -44.49 80.46 18.60
N LEU A 211 -44.02 80.40 17.35
CA LEU A 211 -44.13 81.52 16.41
C LEU A 211 -45.60 81.85 16.08
N GLN A 212 -46.46 80.84 15.91
CA GLN A 212 -47.89 81.04 15.70
C GLN A 212 -48.56 81.73 16.89
N LYS A 213 -48.26 81.30 18.12
CA LYS A 213 -48.77 81.95 19.34
C LYS A 213 -48.31 83.40 19.48
N GLN A 214 -47.08 83.71 19.06
CA GLN A 214 -46.58 85.08 19.04
C GLN A 214 -47.32 85.95 18.02
N GLN A 215 -47.69 85.40 16.86
CA GLN A 215 -48.53 86.11 15.88
C GLN A 215 -49.96 86.33 16.39
N GLU A 216 -50.60 85.34 17.00
CA GLU A 216 -51.96 85.48 17.52
C GLU A 216 -52.03 86.38 18.77
N GLY A 217 -50.99 86.42 19.59
CA GLY A 217 -50.88 87.34 20.73
C GLY A 217 -50.69 88.81 20.33
N ASP A 218 -50.28 89.08 19.08
CA ASP A 218 -50.10 90.43 18.52
C ASP A 218 -51.30 90.90 17.69
N LEU A 219 -52.39 90.10 17.63
CA LEU A 219 -53.67 90.58 17.13
C LEU A 219 -54.40 91.39 18.22
N PRO A 220 -54.60 92.71 18.05
CA PRO A 220 -55.48 93.46 18.94
C PRO A 220 -56.90 92.92 18.78
N THR A 221 -57.49 92.46 19.88
CA THR A 221 -58.94 92.25 19.95
C THR A 221 -59.62 93.58 19.58
N PRO A 222 -60.43 93.65 18.51
CA PRO A 222 -61.31 94.81 18.35
C PRO A 222 -62.26 94.78 19.54
N ALA A 223 -62.08 95.72 20.46
CA ALA A 223 -63.04 96.00 21.49
C ALA A 223 -64.34 96.45 20.80
N LYS A 224 -65.37 95.58 20.77
CA LYS A 224 -66.69 95.76 21.39
C LYS A 224 -67.67 94.67 20.93
#